data_AF-A0A959JYB6-F1
#
_entry.id   AF-A0A959JYB6-F1
#
_cell.length_a   1.000
_cell.length_b   1.000
_cell.length_c   1.000
_cell.angle_alpha   90.00
_cell.angle_beta   90.00
_cell.angle_gamma   90.00
#
_symmetry.space_group_name_H-M   'P 1'
#
loop_
_entity.id
_entity.type
_entity.pdbx_description
1 polymer ?
#
loop_
_entity_poly.entity_id
_entity_poly.type
_entity_poly.pdbx_seq_one_letter_code
_entity_poly.pdbx_strand_id
1 'polypeptide(L)' 'MAINKISIKLSKNHLLFSSCESLADKTTHYSKNIGHLETGTYFLEIKTGDLVVQRKIVKI' A
#
# COMPACT_ATOMS: atom_id res chain seq x y z
N MET A 1 -2.88 7.60 16.16
CA MET A 1 -2.83 8.12 14.78
C MET A 1 -3.47 7.09 13.85
N ALA A 2 -4.60 7.42 13.21
CA ALA A 2 -5.25 6.55 12.23
C ALA A 2 -4.51 6.57 10.88
N ILE A 3 -4.38 5.42 10.22
CA ILE A 3 -3.90 5.34 8.84
C ILE A 3 -5.06 5.75 7.94
N ASN A 4 -4.86 6.78 7.12
CA ASN A 4 -5.92 7.35 6.30
C ASN A 4 -6.00 6.70 4.91
N LYS A 5 -4.89 6.13 4.41
CA LYS A 5 -4.85 5.50 3.08
C LYS A 5 -3.69 4.52 2.93
N ILE A 6 -3.94 3.40 2.25
CA ILE A 6 -2.91 2.48 1.75
C ILE A 6 -3.08 2.36 0.23
N SER A 7 -2.00 2.54 -0.52
CA SER A 7 -1.99 2.43 -1.97
C SER A 7 -0.81 1.57 -2.44
N ILE A 8 -1.04 0.72 -3.44
CA ILE A 8 0.03 -0.02 -4.12
C ILE A 8 0.02 0.41 -5.58
N LYS A 9 1.14 0.97 -6.03
CA LYS A 9 1.36 1.44 -7.39
C LYS A 9 2.36 0.50 -8.08
N LEU A 10 2.10 0.17 -9.35
CA LEU A 10 3.14 -0.38 -10.22
C LEU A 10 4.18 0.71 -10.51
N SER A 11 5.43 0.29 -10.75
CA SER A 11 6.51 1.18 -11.19
C SER A 11 6.19 2.02 -12.43
N LYS A 12 5.23 1.59 -13.26
CA LYS A 12 4.71 2.33 -14.44
C LYS A 12 3.68 3.40 -14.10
N ASN A 13 3.59 3.83 -12.83
CA ASN A 13 2.59 4.79 -12.35
C ASN A 13 1.13 4.32 -12.47
N HIS A 14 0.90 3.03 -12.74
CA HIS A 14 -0.43 2.44 -12.78
C HIS A 14 -0.86 2.08 -11.35
N LEU A 15 -1.89 2.75 -10.84
CA LEU A 15 -2.47 2.51 -9.53
C LEU A 15 -3.23 1.17 -9.57
N LEU A 16 -2.61 0.11 -9.08
CA LEU A 16 -3.27 -1.20 -9.03
C LEU A 16 -4.23 -1.31 -7.85
N PHE A 17 -3.89 -0.64 -6.76
CA PHE A 17 -4.66 -0.72 -5.54
C PHE A 17 -4.61 0.61 -4.80
N SER A 18 -5.77 1.07 -4.36
CA SER A 18 -5.90 2.19 -3.44
C SER A 18 -7.06 1.87 -2.52
N SER A 19 -6.73 1.49 -1.29
CA SER A 19 -7.71 1.38 -0.21
C SER A 19 -7.66 2.66 0.61
N CYS A 20 -8.76 3.39 0.64
CA CYS A 20 -9.01 4.37 1.69
C CYS A 20 -9.70 3.64 2.85
N GLU A 21 -9.00 2.66 3.42
CA GLU A 21 -9.43 2.04 4.66
C GLU A 21 -8.89 2.89 5.80
N SER A 22 -9.80 3.53 6.54
CA SER A 22 -9.48 4.13 7.84
C SER A 22 -9.16 2.98 8.78
N LEU A 23 -7.91 2.51 8.78
CA LEU A 23 -7.48 1.50 9.73
C LEU A 23 -7.58 2.13 11.11
N ALA A 24 -8.32 1.47 11.99
CA ALA A 24 -8.52 1.92 13.35
C ALA A 24 -7.16 2.20 14.00
N ASP A 25 -7.13 3.15 14.93
CA ASP A 25 -5.94 3.65 15.65
C ASP A 25 -5.03 2.57 16.26
N LYS A 26 -5.48 1.30 16.32
CA LYS A 26 -4.79 0.14 16.88
C LYS A 26 -4.47 -0.96 15.86
N THR A 27 -4.59 -0.71 14.56
CA THR A 27 -4.20 -1.72 13.55
C THR A 27 -2.68 -1.91 13.59
N THR A 28 -2.24 -2.97 14.26
CA THR A 28 -0.83 -3.38 14.34
C THR A 28 -0.41 -4.28 13.17
N HIS A 29 -1.38 -4.90 12.50
CA HIS A 29 -1.14 -5.80 11.38
C HIS A 29 -2.14 -5.53 10.25
N TYR A 30 -1.64 -5.34 9.03
CA TYR A 30 -2.42 -5.28 7.80
C TYR A 30 -1.81 -6.24 6.79
N SER A 31 -2.61 -7.14 6.25
CA SER A 31 -2.17 -8.06 5.19
C SER A 31 -3.09 -7.92 3.98
N LYS A 32 -2.49 -7.93 2.79
CA LYS A 32 -3.21 -7.93 1.52
C LYS A 32 -2.55 -8.91 0.58
N ASN A 33 -3.36 -9.79 -0.01
CA ASN A 33 -2.89 -10.76 -0.97
C ASN A 33 -2.66 -10.08 -2.34
N ILE A 34 -1.42 -10.11 -2.82
CA ILE A 34 -0.99 -9.61 -4.14
C ILE A 34 -0.60 -10.75 -5.11
N GLY A 35 -1.03 -11.98 -4.81
CA GLY A 35 -0.76 -13.18 -5.59
C GLY A 35 -1.30 -13.11 -7.02
N HIS A 36 -2.38 -12.37 -7.24
CA HIS A 36 -2.99 -12.13 -8.56
C HIS A 36 -2.25 -11.10 -9.42
N LEU A 37 -1.31 -10.34 -8.86
CA LEU A 37 -0.52 -9.35 -9.62
C LEU A 37 0.54 -10.04 -10.48
N GLU A 38 0.95 -9.45 -11.60
CA GLU A 38 2.03 -10.00 -12.42
C GLU A 38 3.39 -9.95 -11.71
N THR A 39 4.41 -10.63 -12.23
CA THR A 39 5.78 -10.48 -11.74
C THR A 39 6.28 -9.06 -12.04
N GLY A 40 6.91 -8.40 -11.06
CA GLY A 40 7.31 -7.01 -11.27
C GLY A 40 7.70 -6.23 -10.03
N THR A 41 7.96 -4.94 -10.23
CA THR A 41 8.28 -3.98 -9.16
C THR A 41 7.07 -3.15 -8.80
N TYR A 42 6.78 -3.13 -7.50
CA TYR A 42 5.66 -2.44 -6.88
C TYR A 42 6.17 -1.43 -5.85
N PHE A 43 5.39 -0.39 -5.62
CA PHE A 43 5.60 0.59 -4.58
C PHE A 43 4.37 0.63 -3.68
N LEU A 44 4.56 0.25 -2.42
CA LEU A 44 3.57 0.41 -1.37
C LEU A 44 3.71 1.82 -0.80
N GLU A 45 2.62 2.57 -0.77
CA GLU A 45 2.49 3.91 -0.22
C GLU A 45 1.45 3.88 0.90
N ILE A 46 1.86 4.21 2.12
CA ILE A 46 1.01 4.29 3.30
C ILE A 46 0.96 5.76 3.71
N LYS A 47 -0.25 6.33 3.78
CA LYS A 47 -0.47 7.71 4.20
C LYS A 47 -1.22 7.75 5.53
N THR A 48 -0.62 8.43 6.50
CA THR A 48 -1.10 8.57 7.87
C THR A 48 -1.08 10.06 8.22
N GLY A 49 -2.23 10.74 8.11
CA GLY A 49 -2.25 12.21 8.15
C GLY A 49 -1.42 12.82 7.02
N ASP A 50 -0.44 13.66 7.38
CA ASP A 50 0.53 14.26 6.46
C ASP A 50 1.77 13.40 6.21
N LEU A 51 1.93 12.29 6.94
CA LEU A 51 3.05 11.38 6.74
C LEU A 51 2.77 10.45 5.56
N VAL A 52 3.74 10.34 4.66
CA VAL A 52 3.75 9.38 3.55
C VAL A 52 4.96 8.48 3.70
N VAL A 53 4.70 7.17 3.85
CA VAL A 53 5.74 6.14 3.86
C VAL A 53 5.64 5.38 2.54
N GLN A 54 6.76 5.30 1.81
CA GLN A 54 6.82 4.53 0.57
C GLN A 54 7.85 3.41 0.68
N ARG A 55 7.50 2.20 0.23
CA ARG A 55 8.35 1.01 0.24
C ARG A 55 8.29 0.27 -1.08
N LYS A 56 9.45 -0.05 -1.64
CA LYS A 56 9.57 -0.91 -2.83
C LYS A 56 9.33 -2.38 -2.45
N ILE A 57 8.49 -3.06 -3.22
CA ILE A 57 8.21 -4.49 -3.13
C ILE A 57 8.54 -5.09 -4.50
N VAL A 58 9.32 -6.16 -4.53
CA VAL A 58 9.62 -6.91 -5.77
C VAL A 58 8.92 -8.25 -5.67
N LYS A 59 7.99 -8.50 -6.59
CA LYS A 59 7.40 -9.83 -6.76
C LYS A 59 8.23 -10.56 -7.81
N ILE A 60 8.79 -11.70 -7.42
CA ILE A 60 9.56 -12.63 -8.27
C ILE A 60 8.62 -13.78 -8.65
#